data_AF-A0A4R1HDQ1-F1
#
_entry.id   AF-A0A4R1HDQ1-F1
#
_cell.length_a   1.000
_cell.length_b   1.000
_cell.length_c   1.000
_cell.angle_alpha   90.00
_cell.angle_beta   90.00
_cell.angle_gamma   90.00
#
_symmetry.space_group_name_H-M   'P 1'
#
loop_
_entity.id
_entity.type
_entity.pdbx_description
1 polymer ?
#
loop_
_entity_poly.entity_id
_entity_poly.type
_entity_poly.pdbx_seq_one_letter_code
_entity_poly.pdbx_strand_id
1 'polypeptide(L)'
;MSDETPCYSKTDLLQQTARISWQELERHFARGVVLQVDPALDLVEVATRFVNDDRETVEGWLTSGQVRHLPDDIARDWNARNPELWAAVVAPWIVVQEHETRRAGGIDTPAY
;
A
#
# COMPACT_ATOMS: atom_id res chain seq x y z
N MET A 1 24.05 -27.59 -0.51
CA MET A 1 23.35 -26.96 -1.65
C MET A 1 23.33 -25.48 -1.36
N SER A 2 23.95 -24.73 -2.25
CA SER A 2 24.53 -23.42 -2.03
C SER A 2 23.49 -22.33 -1.76
N ASP A 3 23.88 -21.44 -0.86
CA ASP A 3 23.33 -20.10 -0.63
C ASP A 3 23.48 -19.28 -1.91
N GLU A 4 22.39 -19.09 -2.67
CA GLU A 4 22.36 -18.16 -3.81
C GLU A 4 21.96 -16.77 -3.30
N THR A 5 22.96 -15.89 -3.25
CA THR A 5 22.86 -14.46 -3.03
C THR A 5 22.29 -13.83 -4.30
N PRO A 6 21.10 -13.20 -4.30
CA PRO A 6 20.55 -12.60 -5.53
C PRO A 6 21.31 -11.32 -5.90
N CYS A 7 21.82 -11.30 -7.13
CA CYS A 7 22.49 -10.18 -7.78
C CYS A 7 21.43 -9.21 -8.34
N TYR A 8 21.40 -7.99 -7.79
CA TYR A 8 20.41 -6.95 -8.07
C TYR A 8 20.60 -6.36 -9.47
N SER A 9 19.59 -6.46 -10.35
CA SER A 9 19.66 -5.98 -11.74
C SER A 9 18.91 -4.67 -11.91
N LYS A 10 19.41 -3.81 -12.81
CA LYS A 10 18.89 -2.45 -13.08
C LYS A 10 17.40 -2.34 -13.47
N THR A 11 16.72 -3.46 -13.70
CA THR A 11 15.27 -3.53 -13.96
C THR A 11 14.44 -3.59 -12.66
N ASP A 12 15.03 -4.00 -11.53
CA ASP A 12 14.37 -4.00 -10.20
C ASP A 12 14.05 -2.60 -9.67
N LEU A 13 14.60 -1.58 -10.32
CA LEU A 13 14.25 -0.17 -10.17
C LEU A 13 12.99 0.21 -10.97
N LEU A 14 11.99 -0.66 -11.13
CA LEU A 14 10.63 -0.30 -11.57
C LEU A 14 9.82 0.29 -10.39
N GLN A 15 10.38 1.36 -9.86
CA GLN A 15 9.77 2.60 -9.38
C GLN A 15 8.34 2.58 -8.79
N GLN A 16 8.31 2.84 -7.49
CA GLN A 16 7.29 3.55 -6.69
C GLN A 16 6.00 2.83 -6.29
N THR A 17 5.59 1.75 -6.96
CA THR A 17 4.51 0.86 -6.49
C THR A 17 4.81 -0.55 -6.98
N ALA A 18 5.44 -1.36 -6.15
CA ALA A 18 5.76 -2.75 -6.51
C ALA A 18 4.55 -3.65 -6.21
N ARG A 19 4.22 -4.55 -7.12
CA ARG A 19 3.27 -5.63 -6.83
C ARG A 19 3.91 -6.53 -5.79
N ILE A 20 3.23 -6.72 -4.65
CA ILE A 20 3.69 -7.57 -3.56
C ILE A 20 2.66 -8.66 -3.27
N SER A 21 3.13 -9.87 -3.00
CA SER A 21 2.25 -10.94 -2.54
C SER A 21 1.90 -10.76 -1.07
N TRP A 22 0.70 -11.18 -0.66
CA TRP A 22 0.29 -11.13 0.75
C TRP A 22 1.31 -11.80 1.68
N GLN A 23 1.92 -12.93 1.32
CA GLN A 23 2.95 -13.60 2.14
C GLN A 23 4.20 -12.77 2.45
N GLU A 24 4.60 -11.88 1.55
CA GLU A 24 5.71 -10.97 1.81
C GLU A 24 5.25 -9.82 2.69
N LEU A 25 4.07 -9.26 2.38
CA LEU A 25 3.45 -8.20 3.16
C LEU A 25 3.14 -8.63 4.60
N GLU A 26 2.73 -9.87 4.82
CA GLU A 26 2.41 -10.44 6.14
C GLU A 26 3.60 -10.33 7.10
N ARG A 27 4.83 -10.54 6.60
CA ARG A 27 6.05 -10.40 7.42
C ARG A 27 6.28 -8.96 7.87
N HIS A 28 5.92 -8.00 7.02
CA HIS A 28 5.97 -6.57 7.37
C HIS A 28 4.81 -6.17 8.27
N PHE A 29 3.62 -6.73 8.04
CA PHE A 29 2.44 -6.53 8.87
C PHE A 29 2.69 -7.02 10.30
N ALA A 30 3.36 -8.17 10.47
CA ALA A 30 3.78 -8.68 11.77
C ALA A 30 4.76 -7.75 12.52
N ARG A 31 5.49 -6.88 11.80
CA ARG A 31 6.33 -5.83 12.39
C ARG A 31 5.54 -4.57 12.74
N GLY A 32 4.27 -4.48 12.34
CA GLY A 32 3.41 -3.32 12.56
C GLY A 32 3.74 -2.13 11.65
N VAL A 33 4.50 -2.33 10.56
CA VAL A 33 4.94 -1.23 9.68
C VAL A 33 4.08 -1.05 8.43
N VAL A 34 2.96 -1.76 8.32
CA VAL A 34 2.11 -1.76 7.12
C VAL A 34 0.91 -0.83 7.32
N LEU A 35 0.79 0.14 6.42
CA LEU A 35 -0.27 1.12 6.38
C LEU A 35 -1.14 0.89 5.15
N GLN A 36 -2.43 0.71 5.35
CA GLN A 36 -3.41 0.69 4.28
C GLN A 36 -3.70 2.12 3.82
N VAL A 37 -3.63 2.33 2.51
CA VAL A 37 -4.02 3.57 1.85
C VAL A 37 -5.34 3.35 1.12
N ASP A 38 -6.24 4.31 1.25
CA ASP A 38 -7.53 4.31 0.58
C ASP A 38 -7.35 4.35 -0.95
N PRO A 39 -8.14 3.61 -1.74
CA PRO A 39 -8.10 3.64 -3.20
C PRO A 39 -8.35 5.03 -3.81
N ALA A 40 -8.93 5.98 -3.07
CA ALA A 40 -9.11 7.35 -3.51
C ALA A 40 -7.82 8.20 -3.43
N LEU A 41 -6.79 7.73 -2.71
CA LEU A 41 -5.49 8.40 -2.62
C LEU A 41 -4.46 7.75 -3.55
N ASP A 42 -3.56 8.58 -4.06
CA ASP A 42 -2.44 8.10 -4.86
C ASP A 42 -1.30 7.61 -3.96
N LEU A 43 -0.84 6.37 -4.18
CA LEU A 43 0.25 5.77 -3.41
C LEU A 43 1.55 6.58 -3.49
N VAL A 44 1.85 7.18 -4.64
CA VAL A 44 3.06 7.99 -4.85
C VAL A 44 2.94 9.32 -4.11
N GLU A 45 1.75 9.93 -4.12
CA GLU A 45 1.50 11.14 -3.33
C GLU A 45 1.67 10.86 -1.83
N VAL A 46 1.07 9.78 -1.32
CA VAL A 46 1.24 9.37 0.07
C VAL A 46 2.72 9.14 0.39
N ALA A 47 3.42 8.35 -0.43
CA ALA A 47 4.83 8.09 -0.24
C ALA A 47 5.66 9.41 -0.22
N THR A 48 5.36 10.34 -1.11
CA THR A 48 6.05 11.63 -1.17
C THR A 48 5.83 12.44 0.10
N ARG A 49 4.60 12.56 0.61
CA ARG A 49 4.30 13.28 1.86
C ARG A 49 4.96 12.65 3.08
N PHE A 50 5.01 11.31 3.13
CA PHE A 50 5.71 10.58 4.19
C PHE A 50 7.23 10.84 4.15
N VAL A 51 7.86 10.84 2.96
CA VAL A 51 9.29 11.16 2.82
C VAL A 51 9.61 12.60 3.19
N ASN A 52 8.72 13.54 2.88
CA ASN A 52 8.89 14.96 3.22
C ASN A 52 8.56 15.29 4.68
N ASP A 53 8.15 14.31 5.50
CA ASP A 53 7.67 14.49 6.88
C ASP A 53 6.53 15.53 6.95
N ASP A 54 5.64 15.56 5.95
CA ASP A 54 4.47 16.46 5.88
C ASP A 54 3.39 16.05 6.89
N ARG A 55 3.67 16.25 8.19
CA ARG A 55 2.82 15.81 9.31
C ARG A 55 1.39 16.32 9.21
N GLU A 56 1.19 17.56 8.81
CA GLU A 56 -0.15 18.16 8.69
C GLU A 56 -1.04 17.38 7.72
N THR A 57 -0.47 16.97 6.57
CA THR A 57 -1.21 16.19 5.57
C THR A 57 -1.41 14.74 6.04
N VAL A 58 -0.37 14.13 6.63
CA VAL A 58 -0.44 12.75 7.14
C VAL A 58 -1.45 12.62 8.29
N GLU A 59 -1.48 13.58 9.22
CA GLU A 59 -2.49 13.65 10.29
C GLU A 59 -3.89 13.83 9.73
N GLY A 60 -4.05 14.64 8.68
CA GLY A 60 -5.31 14.79 7.96
C GLY A 60 -5.82 13.47 7.39
N TRP A 61 -4.94 12.67 6.78
CA TRP A 61 -5.29 11.36 6.24
C TRP A 61 -5.58 10.32 7.32
N LEU A 62 -4.82 10.32 8.42
CA LEU A 62 -5.07 9.45 9.58
C LEU A 62 -6.42 9.76 10.22
N THR A 63 -6.75 11.05 10.37
CA THR A 63 -8.03 11.51 10.95
C THR A 63 -9.21 11.20 10.01
N SER A 64 -9.01 11.37 8.71
CA SER A 64 -10.03 11.07 7.69
C SER A 64 -10.18 9.56 7.43
N GLY A 65 -9.31 8.73 8.00
CA GLY A 65 -9.29 7.28 7.79
C GLY A 65 -8.80 6.84 6.41
N GLN A 66 -8.23 7.76 5.63
CA GLN A 66 -7.69 7.50 4.29
C GLN A 66 -6.35 6.79 4.33
N VAL A 67 -5.54 7.05 5.36
CA VAL A 67 -4.34 6.27 5.67
C VAL A 67 -4.55 5.73 7.07
N ARG A 68 -4.38 4.42 7.25
CA ARG A 68 -4.53 3.78 8.56
C ARG A 68 -3.66 2.53 8.63
N HIS A 69 -3.41 2.04 9.85
CA HIS A 69 -2.82 0.71 9.98
C HIS A 69 -3.75 -0.32 9.35
N LEU A 70 -3.16 -1.30 8.65
CA LEU A 70 -3.92 -2.38 8.04
C LEU A 70 -4.69 -3.12 9.16
N PRO A 71 -6.02 -3.18 9.13
CA PRO A 71 -6.78 -3.89 10.15
C PRO A 71 -6.67 -5.41 9.95
N ASP A 72 -6.77 -6.17 11.04
CA ASP A 72 -6.59 -7.62 11.06
C ASP A 72 -7.62 -8.35 10.17
N ASP A 73 -8.83 -7.81 10.06
CA ASP A 73 -9.88 -8.34 9.20
C ASP A 73 -9.51 -8.28 7.72
N ILE A 74 -8.91 -7.18 7.26
CA ILE A 74 -8.44 -7.04 5.88
C ILE A 74 -7.23 -7.93 5.64
N ALA A 75 -6.32 -8.04 6.62
CA ALA A 75 -5.20 -8.97 6.55
C ALA A 75 -5.67 -10.43 6.34
N ARG A 76 -6.68 -10.87 7.09
CA ARG A 76 -7.29 -12.21 6.95
C ARG A 76 -7.97 -12.39 5.60
N ASP A 77 -8.68 -11.38 5.13
CA ASP A 77 -9.35 -11.39 3.83
C ASP A 77 -8.34 -11.49 2.68
N TRP A 78 -7.27 -10.69 2.72
CA TRP A 78 -6.18 -10.76 1.75
C TRP A 78 -5.44 -12.09 1.80
N ASN A 79 -5.29 -12.69 2.98
CA ASN A 79 -4.74 -14.04 3.11
C ASN A 79 -5.61 -15.10 2.43
N ALA A 80 -6.94 -14.97 2.50
CA ALA A 80 -7.87 -15.91 1.89
C ALA A 80 -8.03 -15.72 0.37
N ARG A 81 -8.08 -14.46 -0.09
CA ARG A 81 -8.32 -14.10 -1.50
C ARG A 81 -7.03 -13.96 -2.32
N ASN A 82 -5.88 -13.77 -1.65
CA ASN A 82 -4.57 -13.49 -2.23
C ASN A 82 -4.62 -12.51 -3.43
N PRO A 83 -5.22 -11.31 -3.26
CA PRO A 83 -5.38 -10.35 -4.34
C PRO A 83 -4.04 -9.75 -4.77
N GLU A 84 -4.00 -9.14 -5.96
CA GLU A 84 -2.85 -8.33 -6.38
C GLU A 84 -2.83 -7.02 -5.58
N LEU A 85 -1.80 -6.88 -4.73
CA LEU A 85 -1.58 -5.70 -3.89
C LEU A 85 -0.43 -4.88 -4.41
N TRP A 86 -0.56 -3.57 -4.32
CA TRP A 86 0.51 -2.62 -4.63
C TRP A 86 1.07 -2.07 -3.33
N ALA A 87 2.38 -2.14 -3.16
CA ALA A 87 3.06 -1.59 -2.00
C ALA A 87 4.15 -0.60 -2.41
N ALA A 88 4.24 0.50 -1.66
CA ALA A 88 5.34 1.45 -1.74
C ALA A 88 6.06 1.49 -0.38
N VAL A 89 7.39 1.36 -0.43
CA VAL A 89 8.23 1.39 0.77
C VAL A 89 8.60 2.83 1.08
N VAL A 90 8.20 3.32 2.25
CA VAL A 90 8.43 4.68 2.72
C VAL A 90 9.05 4.60 4.11
N ALA A 91 10.38 4.49 4.18
CA ALA A 91 11.06 4.17 5.43
C ALA A 91 10.65 5.10 6.58
N PRO A 92 10.25 4.54 7.76
CA PRO A 92 10.29 3.12 8.13
C PRO A 92 9.04 2.28 7.77
N TRP A 93 8.03 2.87 7.15
CA TRP A 93 6.71 2.30 6.85
C TRP A 93 6.59 1.69 5.44
N ILE A 94 5.55 0.90 5.23
CA ILE A 94 5.16 0.36 3.92
C ILE A 94 3.69 0.68 3.72
N VAL A 95 3.39 1.48 2.71
CA VAL A 95 2.02 1.80 2.33
C VAL A 95 1.53 0.78 1.31
N VAL A 96 0.32 0.27 1.48
CA VAL A 96 -0.28 -0.75 0.61
C VAL A 96 -1.67 -0.33 0.15
N GLN A 97 -1.99 -0.66 -1.09
CA GLN A 97 -3.29 -0.45 -1.71
C GLN A 97 -3.71 -1.69 -2.51
N GLU A 98 -5.00 -2.01 -2.49
CA GLU A 98 -5.57 -3.07 -3.33
C GLU A 98 -5.76 -2.53 -4.75
N HIS A 99 -5.19 -3.20 -5.75
CA HIS A 99 -5.31 -2.78 -7.16
C HIS A 99 -6.75 -2.90 -7.69
N GLU A 100 -7.58 -3.77 -7.09
CA GLU A 100 -8.91 -4.13 -7.58
C GLU A 100 -10.08 -3.58 -6.75
N THR A 101 -9.93 -2.43 -6.09
CA THR A 101 -11.10 -1.70 -5.57
C THR A 101 -11.35 -0.43 -6.37
N ARG A 102 -11.58 -0.59 -7.67
CA ARG A 102 -12.65 0.17 -8.31
C ARG A 102 -13.97 -0.49 -7.92
N ARG A 103 -14.49 -0.16 -6.73
CA ARG A 103 -15.94 -0.26 -6.51
C ARG A 103 -16.58 0.75 -7.46
N ALA A 104 -16.92 0.29 -8.66
CA ALA A 104 -17.97 0.91 -9.42
C ALA A 104 -19.22 0.92 -8.52
N GLY A 105 -19.56 2.08 -7.95
CA GLY A 105 -20.69 2.20 -7.03
C GLY A 105 -20.93 3.61 -6.50
N GLY A 106 -21.44 4.49 -7.37
CA GLY A 106 -22.11 5.77 -7.07
C GLY A 106 -21.16 6.98 -7.05
N ILE A 107 -21.37 8.09 -7.75
CA ILE A 107 -22.54 8.67 -8.41
C ILE A 107 -22.00 9.79 -9.30
N ASP A 108 -22.10 9.66 -10.62
CA ASP A 108 -22.17 10.82 -11.51
C ASP A 108 -23.55 10.78 -12.21
N THR A 109 -24.36 11.79 -11.93
CA THR A 109 -25.72 11.98 -12.46
C THR A 109 -25.92 13.49 -12.53
N PRO A 110 -26.65 14.09 -13.49
CA PRO A 110 -27.04 13.67 -14.84
C PRO A 110 -26.54 14.67 -15.93
N ALA A 111 -26.98 14.42 -17.17
CA ALA A 111 -27.05 15.30 -18.34
C ALA A 111 -26.71 16.80 -18.16
N TYR A 112 -25.79 17.27 -19.01
CA TYR A 112 -25.90 18.57 -19.68
C TYR A 112 -25.50 18.41 -21.15
#